data_AF-A0AA91B6Y2-F1
#
_entry.id   AF-A0AA91B6Y2-F1
#
_cell.length_a   1.000
_cell.length_b   1.000
_cell.length_c   1.000
_cell.angle_alpha   90.00
_cell.angle_beta   90.00
_cell.angle_gamma   90.00
#
_symmetry.space_group_name_H-M   'P 1'
#
loop_
_entity.id
_entity.type
_entity.pdbx_description
1 polymer ?
#
loop_
_entity_poly.entity_id
_entity_poly.type
_entity_poly.pdbx_seq_one_letter_code
_entity_poly.pdbx_strand_id
1 'polypeptide(L)' 'MDNDDSCDISINLQLSERTIVSEIDQALHVSHVPETPLTKPIAPPVQLYLNGKLVNE' A
#
# COMPACT_ATOMS: atom_id res chain seq x y z
N MET A 1 16.31 -31.91 29.91
CA MET A 1 16.81 -31.62 28.55
C MET A 1 15.57 -31.35 27.74
N ASP A 2 15.16 -30.08 27.71
CA ASP A 2 14.05 -29.64 26.88
C ASP A 2 14.56 -29.63 25.44
N ASN A 3 14.03 -30.53 24.61
CA ASN A 3 14.34 -30.56 23.20
C ASN A 3 13.53 -29.43 22.55
N ASP A 4 14.17 -28.28 22.42
CA ASP A 4 13.62 -27.11 21.72
C ASP A 4 13.62 -27.40 20.20
N ASP A 5 12.71 -28.26 19.76
CA ASP A 5 12.45 -28.57 18.35
C ASP A 5 11.69 -27.42 17.66
N SER A 6 12.11 -26.19 17.94
CA SER A 6 11.61 -24.98 17.30
C SER A 6 12.16 -24.87 15.87
N CYS A 7 11.28 -24.58 14.91
CA CYS A 7 11.63 -24.37 13.51
C CYS A 7 11.17 -22.96 13.10
N ASP A 8 12.11 -22.16 12.60
CA ASP A 8 11.81 -20.84 12.05
C ASP A 8 11.18 -20.97 10.66
N ILE A 9 9.95 -20.48 10.53
CA ILE A 9 9.20 -20.44 9.27
C ILE A 9 9.01 -18.98 8.87
N SER A 10 9.46 -18.63 7.66
CA SER A 10 9.19 -17.34 7.04
C SER A 10 8.26 -17.53 5.85
N ILE A 11 7.14 -16.80 5.84
CA ILE A 11 6.17 -16.80 4.75
C ILE A 11 6.13 -15.40 4.14
N ASN A 12 6.39 -15.30 2.84
CA ASN A 12 6.20 -14.06 2.09
C ASN A 12 4.87 -14.13 1.36
N LEU A 13 3.91 -13.27 1.73
CA LEU A 13 2.65 -13.12 1.03
C LEU A 13 2.57 -11.74 0.37
N GLN A 14 2.14 -11.74 -0.89
CA GLN A 14 1.64 -10.54 -1.53
C GLN A 14 0.16 -10.35 -1.13
N LEU A 15 -0.11 -9.38 -0.26
CA LEU A 15 -1.45 -9.13 0.28
C LEU A 15 -2.37 -8.42 -0.72
N SER A 16 -1.76 -7.63 -1.61
CA SER A 16 -2.45 -6.90 -2.65
C SER A 16 -1.68 -6.94 -3.95
N GLU A 17 -2.43 -6.96 -5.05
CA GLU A 17 -1.91 -6.91 -6.40
C GLU A 17 -2.71 -5.86 -7.17
N ARG A 18 -2.03 -5.11 -8.06
CA ARG A 18 -2.67 -4.11 -8.90
C ARG A 18 -2.74 -4.63 -10.32
N THR A 19 -3.94 -4.67 -10.86
CA THR A 19 -4.20 -5.07 -12.24
C THR A 19 -4.98 -4.00 -12.97
N ILE A 20 -4.77 -3.93 -14.28
CA ILE A 20 -5.62 -3.19 -15.21
C ILE A 20 -6.45 -4.23 -15.96
N VAL A 21 -7.77 -4.10 -15.89
CA VAL A 21 -8.70 -4.94 -16.63
C VAL A 21 -9.27 -4.14 -17.78
N SER A 22 -9.18 -4.68 -18.99
CA SER A 22 -9.70 -4.07 -20.22
C SER A 22 -10.47 -5.08 -21.05
N GLU A 23 -11.53 -4.64 -21.72
CA GLU A 23 -12.27 -5.48 -22.66
C GLU A 23 -11.71 -5.31 -24.08
N ILE A 24 -11.43 -6.44 -24.75
CA ILE A 24 -10.99 -6.51 -26.15
C ILE A 24 -11.73 -7.67 -26.79
N ASP A 25 -12.38 -7.45 -27.94
CA ASP A 25 -13.11 -8.49 -28.68
C ASP A 25 -14.07 -9.34 -27.83
N GLN A 26 -14.82 -8.68 -26.93
CA GLN A 26 -15.77 -9.32 -26.00
C GLN A 26 -15.11 -10.25 -24.95
N ALA A 27 -13.80 -10.14 -24.75
CA ALA A 27 -13.06 -10.85 -23.71
C ALA A 27 -12.42 -9.88 -22.71
N LEU A 28 -12.28 -10.31 -21.46
CA LEU A 28 -11.57 -9.56 -20.42
C LEU A 28 -10.08 -9.91 -20.43
N HIS A 29 -9.24 -8.89 -20.57
CA HIS A 29 -7.79 -8.98 -20.56
C HIS A 29 -7.25 -8.33 -19.28
N VAL A 30 -6.33 -9.02 -18.61
CA VAL A 30 -5.71 -8.57 -17.36
C VAL A 30 -4.24 -8.24 -17.61
N SER A 31 -3.85 -7.02 -17.28
CA SER A 31 -2.44 -6.59 -17.26
C SER A 31 -2.02 -6.33 -15.82
N HIS A 32 -0.96 -7.01 -15.38
CA HIS A 32 -0.40 -6.84 -14.04
C HIS A 32 0.46 -5.59 -14.04
N VAL A 33 0.28 -4.72 -13.05
CA VAL A 33 1.05 -3.48 -12.93
C VAL A 33 1.72 -3.38 -11.57
N PRO A 34 2.88 -2.72 -11.48
CA PRO A 34 3.56 -2.54 -10.21
C PRO A 34 2.68 -1.78 -9.22
N GLU A 35 3.02 -1.92 -7.94
CA GLU A 35 2.40 -1.13 -6.89
C GLU A 35 2.48 0.37 -7.20
N THR A 36 1.43 1.08 -6.82
CA THR A 36 1.42 2.54 -6.94
C THR A 36 2.60 3.09 -6.16
N PRO A 37 3.46 3.93 -6.76
CA PRO A 37 4.56 4.53 -6.03
C PRO A 37 4.01 5.31 -4.84
N LEU A 38 4.71 5.24 -3.71
CA LEU A 38 4.36 6.03 -2.53
C LEU A 38 4.25 7.50 -2.94
N THR A 39 3.17 8.15 -2.49
CA THR A 39 3.00 9.58 -2.67
C THR A 39 4.21 10.29 -2.07
N LYS A 40 4.77 11.26 -2.81
CA LYS A 40 5.83 12.10 -2.26
C LYS A 40 5.33 12.72 -0.95
N PRO A 41 6.16 12.80 0.09
CA PRO A 41 5.79 13.51 1.31
C PRO A 41 5.29 14.90 0.93
N ILE A 42 4.04 15.19 1.27
CA ILE A 42 3.51 16.53 1.11
C ILE A 42 4.14 17.35 2.23
N ALA A 43 4.72 18.50 1.89
CA ALA A 43 5.21 19.42 2.90
C ALA A 43 4.05 19.69 3.88
N PRO A 44 4.29 19.64 5.20
CA PRO A 44 3.23 19.95 6.16
C PRO A 44 2.65 21.33 5.85
N PRO A 45 1.34 21.53 6.09
CA PRO A 45 0.74 22.84 5.92
C PRO A 45 1.50 23.83 6.80
N VAL A 46 1.88 24.98 6.22
CA VAL A 46 2.56 26.06 6.95
C VAL A 46 1.71 26.54 8.12
N GLN A 47 0.38 26.45 8.00
CA GLN A 47 -0.53 26.75 9.10
C GLN A 47 -1.71 25.78 9.07
N LEU A 48 -2.10 25.27 10.24
CA LEU A 48 -3.26 24.40 10.41
C LEU A 48 -4.34 25.14 11.19
N TYR A 49 -5.55 25.20 10.64
CA TYR A 49 -6.71 25.82 11.28
C TYR A 49 -7.80 24.77 11.55
N LEU A 50 -8.29 24.71 12.78
CA LEU A 50 -9.46 23.91 13.16
C LEU A 50 -10.59 24.85 13.56
N ASN A 51 -11.74 24.75 12.91
CA ASN A 51 -12.88 25.65 13.13
C ASN A 51 -12.52 27.14 13.04
N GLY A 52 -11.63 27.50 12.11
CA GLY A 52 -11.14 28.88 11.92
C GLY A 52 -10.11 29.36 12.96
N LYS A 53 -9.70 28.52 13.91
CA LYS A 53 -8.66 28.83 14.89
C LYS A 53 -7.34 28.19 14.51
N LEU A 54 -6.25 28.96 14.52
CA LEU A 54 -4.88 28.46 14.30
C LEU A 54 -4.49 27.48 15.40
N VAL A 55 -4.00 26.30 15.02
CA VAL A 55 -3.57 25.23 15.93
C VAL A 55 -2.16 24.72 15.66
N ASN A 56 -1.56 25.03 14.51
CA ASN A 56 -0.17 24.69 14.17
C ASN A 56 0.40 25.72 13.17
N GLU A 57 1.69 26.04 13.28
CA GLU A 57 2.48 26.93 12.41
C GLU A 57 3.87 26.33 12.13
#